data_AF-A0A816GAA3-F1
#
_entry.id   AF-A0A816GAA3-F1
#
_cell.length_a   1.000
_cell.length_b   1.000
_cell.length_c   1.000
_cell.angle_alpha   90.00
_cell.angle_beta   90.00
_cell.angle_gamma   90.00
#
_symmetry.space_group_name_H-M   'P 1'
#
loop_
_entity.id
_entity.type
_entity.pdbx_description
1 polymer ?
#
loop_
_entity_poly.entity_id
_entity_poly.type
_entity_poly.pdbx_seq_one_letter_code
_entity_poly.pdbx_strand_id
1 'polypeptide(L)'
;EAVGNRMCYLEDISNEVCCPDLASCVFLLEQAVSVRALQEMVNTTSAESSASQGGQTFRTLLYGHAVLLRHYRSQMYLSCLSTSTSNDKLAFDVGLKDDAIGESCWWTIHPASKQRSEGEKVRFNDDVILVSVFSERYLHAYMSNSERGRVNASFRQQVWSLVPISSGIARIKNPGFVLGGDVLRLMHGNMDHCITTPPPDSSTIDDAGSLFIKGGTACSQARSLWRIEPFKTKWYSGFIGWNALIRLRHITSGLYLAVLGDENGPRVTCISKKNASPIAITFELRMSKEKQSEENQEEEDNLGVPTIKYGDAIVFIRHVDSDLWISYETLQLTIKGIGKVEEKRIIPAVEGHMDDCFRLVRAQEQDQKTAIVIRICSAMLGRFNRTDPISIDSEVINHLLSKSDAIQALLHDLIRFFAQPSSSLDHEEKQLHLKILKNRQDLFQEEGMIRILIAAINFFSERRDKSTLLEGVEEKIEDITNKLYVVLAALIKGNRANCSNFAQSARLN
;
A
#
# COMPACT_ATOMS: atom_id res chain seq x y z
N GLU A 1 -7.18 1.58 4.40
CA GLU A 1 -6.47 2.24 3.28
C GLU A 1 -5.94 3.63 3.62
N ALA A 2 -6.57 4.31 4.58
CA ALA A 2 -6.26 5.68 5.00
C ALA A 2 -6.63 6.69 3.91
N VAL A 3 -5.81 6.82 2.86
CA VAL A 3 -6.03 7.79 1.78
C VAL A 3 -7.36 7.52 1.08
N GLY A 4 -8.24 8.52 1.02
CA GLY A 4 -9.59 8.41 0.46
C GLY A 4 -10.59 7.56 1.27
N ASN A 5 -10.14 6.81 2.27
CA ASN A 5 -10.99 6.04 3.17
C ASN A 5 -10.34 5.85 4.54
N ARG A 6 -10.81 6.63 5.52
CA ARG A 6 -10.37 6.57 6.92
C ARG A 6 -11.06 5.46 7.73
N MET A 7 -12.12 4.84 7.20
CA MET A 7 -12.88 3.81 7.92
C MET A 7 -12.14 2.48 7.92
N CYS A 8 -12.23 1.75 9.04
CA CYS A 8 -11.67 0.41 9.15
C CYS A 8 -12.60 -0.65 8.57
N TYR A 9 -12.02 -1.68 7.97
CA TYR A 9 -12.72 -2.84 7.44
C TYR A 9 -11.97 -4.12 7.83
N LEU A 10 -12.64 -5.26 7.68
CA LEU A 10 -12.04 -6.58 7.89
C LEU A 10 -11.51 -7.13 6.57
N GLU A 11 -10.31 -7.70 6.64
CA GLU A 11 -9.73 -8.53 5.57
C GLU A 11 -9.88 -9.98 5.99
N ASP A 12 -10.51 -10.79 5.14
CA ASP A 12 -10.64 -12.21 5.38
C ASP A 12 -9.31 -12.91 5.07
N ILE A 13 -8.80 -13.63 6.07
CA ILE A 13 -7.56 -14.41 5.99
C ILE A 13 -7.81 -15.91 5.85
N SER A 14 -9.07 -16.36 5.94
CA SER A 14 -9.44 -17.78 5.90
C SER A 14 -9.56 -18.32 4.48
N ASN A 15 -9.74 -17.44 3.49
CA ASN A 15 -9.89 -17.83 2.10
C ASN A 15 -8.53 -18.20 1.48
N GLU A 16 -8.21 -19.49 1.45
CA GLU A 16 -6.98 -20.02 0.85
C GLU A 16 -6.82 -19.70 -0.64
N VAL A 17 -7.93 -19.48 -1.36
CA VAL A 17 -7.92 -19.18 -2.80
C VAL A 17 -7.43 -17.75 -3.06
N CYS A 18 -7.63 -16.82 -2.13
CA CYS A 18 -7.45 -15.39 -2.36
C CYS A 18 -6.49 -14.78 -1.34
N CYS A 19 -5.28 -14.43 -1.76
CA CYS A 19 -4.20 -13.97 -0.88
C CYS A 19 -4.56 -12.67 -0.11
N PRO A 20 -4.64 -12.66 1.23
CA PRO A 20 -5.04 -11.48 2.01
C PRO A 20 -4.05 -10.31 1.89
N ASP A 21 -4.53 -9.05 1.88
CA ASP A 21 -3.65 -7.85 1.91
C ASP A 21 -3.16 -7.54 3.33
N LEU A 22 -2.35 -8.45 3.89
CA LEU A 22 -1.86 -8.36 5.27
C LEU A 22 -1.06 -7.10 5.54
N ALA A 23 -0.38 -6.56 4.54
CA ALA A 23 0.38 -5.34 4.68
C ALA A 23 -0.50 -4.11 5.00
N SER A 24 -1.82 -4.19 4.79
CA SER A 24 -2.79 -3.15 5.21
C SER A 24 -3.35 -3.35 6.63
N CYS A 25 -3.08 -4.50 7.23
CA CYS A 25 -3.61 -4.90 8.54
C CYS A 25 -2.60 -4.71 9.68
N VAL A 26 -1.40 -4.20 9.38
CA VAL A 26 -0.32 -4.09 10.36
C VAL A 26 -0.46 -2.81 11.19
N PHE A 27 -0.55 -2.98 12.51
CA PHE A 27 -0.48 -1.92 13.49
C PHE A 27 0.81 -2.03 14.31
N LEU A 28 1.42 -0.88 14.58
CA LEU A 28 2.50 -0.70 15.52
C LEU A 28 1.91 -0.34 16.89
N LEU A 29 2.33 -1.05 17.93
CA LEU A 29 2.13 -0.62 19.29
C LEU A 29 3.16 0.49 19.59
N GLU A 30 2.72 1.75 19.51
CA GLU A 30 3.61 2.90 19.68
C GLU A 30 3.83 3.24 21.15
N GLN A 31 2.76 3.16 21.94
CA GLN A 31 2.83 3.45 23.36
C GLN A 31 1.88 2.54 24.15
N ALA A 32 2.29 2.20 25.38
CA ALA A 32 1.47 1.50 26.35
C ALA A 32 1.71 2.13 27.74
N VAL A 33 0.65 2.62 28.37
CA VAL A 33 0.70 3.31 29.66
C VAL A 33 -0.45 2.86 30.55
N SER A 34 -0.30 3.00 31.87
CA SER A 34 -1.43 2.82 32.79
C SER A 34 -2.50 3.90 32.55
N VAL A 35 -3.76 3.60 32.81
CA VAL A 35 -4.88 4.55 32.64
C VAL A 35 -4.66 5.87 33.42
N ARG A 36 -4.10 5.80 34.64
CA ARG A 36 -3.80 7.01 35.44
C ARG A 36 -2.77 7.91 34.76
N ALA A 37 -1.68 7.31 34.28
CA ALA A 37 -0.65 8.04 33.54
C ALA A 37 -1.18 8.62 32.22
N LEU A 38 -2.14 7.94 31.57
CA LEU A 38 -2.80 8.49 30.39
C LEU A 38 -3.63 9.74 30.72
N GLN A 39 -4.40 9.71 31.82
CA GLN A 39 -5.18 10.87 32.26
C GLN A 39 -4.28 12.07 32.56
N GLU A 40 -3.14 11.85 33.21
CA GLU A 40 -2.15 12.90 33.45
C GLU A 40 -1.56 13.43 32.13
N MET A 41 -1.25 12.56 31.18
CA MET A 41 -0.71 12.92 29.87
C MET A 41 -1.71 13.71 29.02
N VAL A 42 -2.96 13.26 28.94
CA VAL A 42 -4.01 13.93 28.17
C VAL A 42 -4.26 15.33 28.75
N ASN A 43 -4.38 15.43 30.08
CA ASN A 43 -4.58 16.70 30.76
C ASN A 43 -3.40 17.67 30.57
N THR A 44 -2.16 17.15 30.55
CA THR A 44 -0.96 17.97 30.32
C THR A 44 -0.76 18.34 28.85
N THR A 45 -1.12 17.50 27.89
CA THR A 45 -1.05 17.85 26.46
C THR A 45 -2.01 18.97 26.03
N SER A 46 -3.06 19.25 26.81
CA SER A 46 -3.88 20.46 26.66
C SER A 46 -3.13 21.76 27.02
N ALA A 47 -1.98 21.65 27.70
CA ALA A 47 -1.10 22.76 28.08
C ALA A 47 0.27 22.57 27.40
N GLU A 48 0.45 23.24 26.26
CA GLU A 48 1.69 23.41 25.49
C GLU A 48 2.93 22.69 26.03
N SER A 49 3.13 21.44 25.64
CA SER A 49 4.44 20.82 25.64
C SER A 49 4.45 19.67 24.65
N SER A 50 5.29 19.81 23.63
CA SER A 50 5.70 18.74 22.74
C SER A 50 6.07 17.53 23.59
N ALA A 51 5.37 16.41 23.36
CA ALA A 51 5.61 15.13 24.01
C ALA A 51 7.12 14.87 24.05
N SER A 52 7.71 15.07 25.22
CA SER A 52 9.11 14.77 25.45
C SER A 52 9.27 13.27 25.21
N GLN A 53 9.98 12.94 24.13
CA GLN A 53 10.38 11.60 23.74
C GLN A 53 11.28 11.03 24.84
N GLY A 54 10.67 10.58 25.94
CA GLY A 54 11.33 9.69 26.89
C GLY A 54 11.79 8.46 26.13
N GLY A 55 13.09 8.20 26.16
CA GLY A 55 13.78 7.25 25.28
C GLY A 55 13.06 5.90 25.11
N GLN A 56 13.24 5.30 23.94
CA GLN A 56 12.70 3.99 23.57
C GLN A 56 13.04 2.95 24.64
N THR A 57 12.13 2.76 25.59
CA THR A 57 12.17 1.67 26.56
C THR A 57 11.14 0.66 26.09
N PHE A 58 11.60 -0.54 25.74
CA PHE A 58 10.72 -1.64 25.33
C PHE A 58 10.00 -2.17 26.58
N ARG A 59 8.84 -1.58 26.89
CA ARG A 59 8.02 -1.96 28.04
C ARG A 59 7.19 -3.20 27.70
N THR A 60 7.06 -4.10 28.67
CA THR A 60 6.14 -5.24 28.56
C THR A 60 4.70 -4.74 28.68
N LEU A 61 3.83 -5.18 27.78
CA LEU A 61 2.40 -4.88 27.84
C LEU A 61 1.74 -5.67 28.98
N LEU A 62 0.95 -5.00 29.81
CA LEU A 62 0.18 -5.60 30.89
C LEU A 62 -1.31 -5.42 30.61
N TYR A 63 -2.13 -6.35 31.08
CA TYR A 63 -3.58 -6.16 31.13
C TYR A 63 -3.92 -4.93 31.99
N GLY A 64 -4.82 -4.09 31.49
CA GLY A 64 -5.24 -2.83 32.11
C GLY A 64 -4.47 -1.61 31.62
N HIS A 65 -3.47 -1.79 30.76
CA HIS A 65 -2.82 -0.68 30.06
C HIS A 65 -3.73 -0.11 28.98
N ALA A 66 -3.62 1.20 28.78
CA ALA A 66 -4.08 1.89 27.59
C ALA A 66 -2.98 1.83 26.53
N VAL A 67 -3.35 1.45 25.31
CA VAL A 67 -2.46 1.30 24.16
C VAL A 67 -2.79 2.30 23.07
N LEU A 68 -1.74 2.79 22.43
CA LEU A 68 -1.81 3.63 21.24
C LEU A 68 -1.37 2.80 20.03
N LEU A 69 -2.30 2.59 19.10
CA LEU A 69 -2.10 1.77 17.91
C LEU A 69 -1.94 2.66 16.68
N ARG A 70 -0.79 2.58 16.03
CA ARG A 70 -0.50 3.32 14.80
C ARG A 70 -0.48 2.38 13.60
N HIS A 71 -1.28 2.69 12.58
CA HIS A 71 -1.30 1.92 11.36
C HIS A 71 0.04 2.08 10.61
N TYR A 72 0.74 0.96 10.39
CA TYR A 72 2.13 0.95 9.92
C TYR A 72 2.31 1.67 8.57
N ARG A 73 1.36 1.52 7.66
CA ARG A 73 1.49 2.09 6.31
C ARG A 73 1.16 3.58 6.25
N SER A 74 0.03 3.99 6.84
CA SER A 74 -0.43 5.37 6.75
C SER A 74 0.15 6.27 7.83
N GLN A 75 0.77 5.69 8.86
CA GLN A 75 1.32 6.42 10.00
C GLN A 75 0.24 7.17 10.82
N MET A 76 -1.04 6.86 10.62
CA MET A 76 -2.20 7.39 11.35
C MET A 76 -2.56 6.47 12.53
N TYR A 77 -3.32 6.99 13.48
CA TYR A 77 -3.70 6.28 14.70
C TYR A 77 -5.09 5.68 14.59
N LEU A 78 -5.30 4.48 15.17
CA LEU A 78 -6.61 3.85 15.26
C LEU A 78 -7.46 4.57 16.30
N SER A 79 -8.62 5.09 15.88
CA SER A 79 -9.44 5.97 16.69
C SER A 79 -10.92 5.60 16.66
N CYS A 80 -11.59 5.81 17.78
CA CYS A 80 -13.04 5.89 17.85
C CYS A 80 -13.50 7.26 17.33
N LEU A 81 -14.29 7.26 16.25
CA LEU A 81 -14.81 8.48 15.65
C LEU A 81 -16.11 8.92 16.33
N SER A 82 -16.51 10.17 16.15
CA SER A 82 -17.79 10.70 16.65
C SER A 82 -18.97 10.39 15.73
N THR A 83 -18.72 9.88 14.53
CA THR A 83 -19.75 9.49 13.56
C THR A 83 -20.30 8.10 13.87
N SER A 84 -21.50 7.82 13.36
CA SER A 84 -22.12 6.50 13.41
C SER A 84 -22.75 6.18 12.07
N THR A 85 -22.23 5.15 11.39
CA THR A 85 -22.75 4.66 10.10
C THR A 85 -23.40 3.29 10.18
N SER A 86 -23.40 2.67 11.37
CA SER A 86 -23.96 1.32 11.57
C SER A 86 -25.45 1.36 11.93
N ASN A 87 -26.15 0.24 11.78
CA ASN A 87 -27.55 0.12 12.21
C ASN A 87 -27.72 0.26 13.73
N ASP A 88 -26.66 -0.02 14.49
CA ASP A 88 -26.62 0.22 15.93
C ASP A 88 -26.35 1.71 16.18
N LYS A 89 -27.42 2.45 16.52
CA LYS A 89 -27.37 3.90 16.77
C LYS A 89 -26.47 4.29 17.95
N LEU A 90 -26.15 3.33 18.83
CA LEU A 90 -25.27 3.58 19.96
C LEU A 90 -23.81 3.29 19.60
N ALA A 91 -23.55 2.60 18.49
CA ALA A 91 -22.18 2.31 18.09
C ALA A 91 -21.54 3.51 17.41
N PHE A 92 -20.27 3.72 17.71
CA PHE A 92 -19.44 4.71 17.05
C PHE A 92 -18.59 4.06 15.96
N ASP A 93 -18.33 4.80 14.90
CA ASP A 93 -17.44 4.35 13.84
C ASP A 93 -16.00 4.23 14.32
N VAL A 94 -15.24 3.28 13.76
CA VAL A 94 -13.81 3.14 14.03
C VAL A 94 -13.03 3.39 12.75
N GLY A 95 -12.02 4.25 12.85
CA GLY A 95 -11.25 4.72 11.71
C GLY A 95 -9.84 5.16 12.08
N LEU A 96 -9.17 5.83 11.14
CA LEU A 96 -7.82 6.34 11.30
C LEU A 96 -7.80 7.86 11.38
N LYS A 97 -7.05 8.42 12.34
CA LYS A 97 -6.84 9.86 12.52
C LYS A 97 -5.36 10.24 12.37
N ASP A 98 -5.07 11.43 11.84
CA ASP A 98 -3.70 11.90 11.61
C ASP A 98 -2.92 12.15 12.89
N ASP A 99 -3.60 12.64 13.93
CA ASP A 99 -3.01 12.97 15.22
C ASP A 99 -3.46 11.98 16.32
N ALA A 100 -2.64 11.88 17.36
CA ALA A 100 -2.95 11.12 18.57
C ALA A 100 -3.51 12.01 19.68
N ILE A 101 -4.10 13.17 19.34
CA ILE A 101 -4.53 14.16 20.33
C ILE A 101 -5.84 13.71 20.97
N GLY A 102 -5.85 13.72 22.30
CA GLY A 102 -6.98 13.36 23.14
C GLY A 102 -7.15 11.85 23.32
N GLU A 103 -8.31 11.45 23.83
CA GLU A 103 -8.58 10.07 24.26
C GLU A 103 -9.07 9.15 23.14
N SER A 104 -9.51 9.73 22.02
CA SER A 104 -10.13 8.99 20.90
C SER A 104 -9.26 7.91 20.28
N CYS A 105 -7.93 8.02 20.38
CA CYS A 105 -6.95 7.10 19.79
C CYS A 105 -6.50 6.00 20.76
N TRP A 106 -6.99 6.02 22.01
CA TRP A 106 -6.53 5.14 23.07
C TRP A 106 -7.51 4.00 23.34
N TRP A 107 -6.96 2.81 23.55
CA TRP A 107 -7.72 1.59 23.79
C TRP A 107 -7.18 0.88 25.03
N THR A 108 -8.00 0.53 26.01
CA THR A 108 -7.56 -0.32 27.12
C THR A 108 -7.64 -1.79 26.75
N ILE A 109 -6.66 -2.57 27.19
CA ILE A 109 -6.57 -4.00 26.92
C ILE A 109 -6.97 -4.81 28.15
N HIS A 110 -7.97 -5.67 28.00
CA HIS A 110 -8.52 -6.49 29.08
C HIS A 110 -8.45 -7.98 28.74
N PRO A 111 -8.31 -8.87 29.73
CA PRO A 111 -8.29 -10.30 29.50
C PRO A 111 -9.68 -10.80 29.08
N ALA A 112 -9.75 -11.62 28.03
CA ALA A 112 -11.03 -12.18 27.58
C ALA A 112 -11.58 -13.27 28.50
N SER A 113 -10.70 -13.93 29.28
CA SER A 113 -11.06 -15.04 30.15
C SER A 113 -10.53 -14.83 31.58
N LYS A 114 -11.11 -15.56 32.54
CA LYS A 114 -10.67 -15.55 33.95
C LYS A 114 -9.32 -16.23 34.19
N GLN A 115 -8.67 -16.77 33.15
CA GLN A 115 -7.33 -17.37 33.26
C GLN A 115 -6.21 -16.33 33.37
N ARG A 116 -6.53 -15.06 33.08
CA ARG A 116 -5.63 -13.92 33.18
C ARG A 116 -6.27 -12.85 34.05
N SER A 117 -5.43 -12.07 34.71
CA SER A 117 -5.85 -10.97 35.59
C SER A 117 -5.24 -9.64 35.16
N GLU A 118 -5.90 -8.55 35.54
CA GLU A 118 -5.37 -7.20 35.39
C GLU A 118 -3.97 -7.08 36.02
N GLY A 119 -3.04 -6.43 35.33
CA GLY A 119 -1.63 -6.32 35.73
C GLY A 119 -0.73 -7.49 35.33
N GLU A 120 -1.28 -8.60 34.83
CA GLU A 120 -0.47 -9.69 34.26
C GLU A 120 0.10 -9.32 32.88
N LYS A 121 1.22 -9.95 32.50
CA LYS A 121 1.84 -9.77 31.19
C LYS A 121 0.99 -10.39 30.09
N VAL A 122 0.70 -9.61 29.06
CA VAL A 122 0.02 -10.10 27.85
C VAL A 122 1.00 -10.98 27.07
N ARG A 123 0.58 -12.21 26.74
CA ARG A 123 1.39 -13.17 25.98
C ARG A 123 0.96 -13.21 24.52
N PHE A 124 1.82 -13.77 23.66
CA PHE A 124 1.45 -14.03 22.26
C PHE A 124 0.27 -15.00 22.20
N ASN A 125 -0.65 -14.75 21.26
CA ASN A 125 -1.89 -15.52 21.08
C ASN A 125 -2.84 -15.49 22.28
N ASP A 126 -2.63 -14.61 23.27
CA ASP A 126 -3.67 -14.37 24.27
C ASP A 126 -4.88 -13.71 23.59
N ASP A 127 -6.07 -14.10 24.04
CA ASP A 127 -7.34 -13.50 23.66
C ASP A 127 -7.62 -12.27 24.53
N VAL A 128 -7.92 -11.16 23.87
CA VAL A 128 -8.05 -9.84 24.50
C VAL A 128 -9.34 -9.15 24.10
N ILE A 129 -9.77 -8.24 24.96
CA ILE A 129 -10.87 -7.32 24.71
C ILE A 129 -10.26 -5.92 24.65
N LEU A 130 -10.61 -5.16 23.62
CA LEU A 130 -10.21 -3.76 23.49
C LEU A 130 -11.40 -2.86 23.78
N VAL A 131 -11.22 -1.91 24.69
CA VAL A 131 -12.24 -0.92 25.08
C VAL A 131 -11.73 0.46 24.74
N SER A 132 -12.53 1.25 24.03
CA SER A 132 -12.22 2.64 23.70
C SER A 132 -12.20 3.49 24.98
N VAL A 133 -11.14 4.26 25.21
CA VAL A 133 -11.08 5.20 26.34
C VAL A 133 -12.11 6.31 26.18
N PHE A 134 -12.30 6.80 24.95
CA PHE A 134 -13.20 7.91 24.65
C PHE A 134 -14.69 7.57 24.81
N SER A 135 -15.09 6.35 24.44
CA SER A 135 -16.50 5.98 24.35
C SER A 135 -16.91 4.88 25.32
N GLU A 136 -15.96 4.30 26.06
CA GLU A 136 -16.15 3.18 27.00
C GLU A 136 -16.86 1.97 26.34
N ARG A 137 -16.63 1.79 25.04
CA ARG A 137 -17.25 0.76 24.21
C ARG A 137 -16.22 -0.21 23.68
N TYR A 138 -16.66 -1.45 23.47
CA TYR A 138 -15.84 -2.52 22.94
C TYR A 138 -15.57 -2.33 21.46
N LEU A 139 -14.33 -2.56 21.04
CA LEU A 139 -13.98 -2.71 19.64
C LEU A 139 -14.69 -3.95 19.09
N HIS A 140 -15.65 -3.77 18.20
CA HIS A 140 -16.56 -4.81 17.76
C HIS A 140 -16.53 -4.97 16.24
N ALA A 141 -16.44 -6.22 15.80
CA ALA A 141 -16.51 -6.60 14.40
C ALA A 141 -17.97 -6.88 14.02
N TYR A 142 -18.44 -6.32 12.91
CA TYR A 142 -19.79 -6.58 12.43
C TYR A 142 -19.83 -6.76 10.91
N MET A 143 -20.72 -7.63 10.46
CA MET A 143 -21.02 -7.77 9.05
C MET A 143 -22.04 -6.71 8.66
N SER A 144 -21.61 -5.74 7.87
CA SER A 144 -22.52 -4.81 7.21
C SER A 144 -23.23 -5.49 6.04
N ASN A 145 -24.29 -4.88 5.50
CA ASN A 145 -24.94 -5.35 4.27
C ASN A 145 -24.03 -5.27 3.02
N SER A 146 -22.85 -4.64 3.11
CA SER A 146 -21.81 -4.76 2.09
C SER A 146 -20.98 -6.03 2.28
N GLU A 147 -20.50 -6.63 1.19
CA GLU A 147 -19.70 -7.87 1.16
C GLU A 147 -18.47 -7.89 2.09
N ARG A 148 -18.04 -6.74 2.62
CA ARG A 148 -16.88 -6.62 3.51
C ARG A 148 -17.31 -6.32 4.94
N GLY A 149 -16.75 -7.09 5.88
CA GLY A 149 -16.92 -6.83 7.32
C GLY A 149 -16.35 -5.47 7.73
N ARG A 150 -16.95 -4.86 8.75
CA ARG A 150 -16.58 -3.55 9.30
C ARG A 150 -16.31 -3.62 10.79
N VAL A 151 -15.73 -2.55 11.32
CA VAL A 151 -15.40 -2.41 12.74
C VAL A 151 -16.08 -1.16 13.29
N ASN A 152 -16.69 -1.28 14.46
CA ASN A 152 -17.28 -0.18 15.22
C ASN A 152 -16.91 -0.30 16.71
N ALA A 153 -17.22 0.71 17.50
CA ALA A 153 -17.17 0.67 18.96
C ALA A 153 -18.61 0.53 19.48
N SER A 154 -18.97 -0.65 20.01
CA SER A 154 -20.33 -0.99 20.47
C SER A 154 -20.33 -1.54 21.90
N PHE A 155 -21.51 -1.70 22.50
CA PHE A 155 -21.67 -2.39 23.79
C PHE A 155 -21.54 -3.92 23.68
N ARG A 156 -21.41 -4.44 22.45
CA ARG A 156 -21.19 -5.87 22.21
C ARG A 156 -19.71 -6.19 22.36
N GLN A 157 -19.39 -7.02 23.34
CA GLN A 157 -18.05 -7.51 23.55
C GLN A 157 -17.60 -8.40 22.38
N GLN A 158 -16.37 -8.19 21.93
CA GLN A 158 -15.71 -9.00 20.90
C GLN A 158 -14.34 -9.40 21.40
N VAL A 159 -14.00 -10.68 21.18
CA VAL A 159 -12.67 -11.21 21.48
C VAL A 159 -11.77 -11.02 20.26
N TRP A 160 -10.55 -10.55 20.51
CA TRP A 160 -9.50 -10.35 19.52
C TRP A 160 -8.27 -11.16 19.91
N SER A 161 -7.61 -11.80 18.96
CA SER A 161 -6.35 -12.50 19.21
C SER A 161 -5.17 -11.65 18.70
N LEU A 162 -4.14 -11.49 19.52
CA LEU A 162 -2.95 -10.74 19.15
C LEU A 162 -1.95 -11.63 18.41
N VAL A 163 -1.75 -11.35 17.11
CA VAL A 163 -0.82 -12.08 16.26
C VAL A 163 0.47 -11.26 16.06
N PRO A 164 1.65 -11.78 16.43
CA PRO A 164 2.91 -11.10 16.16
C PRO A 164 3.23 -11.09 14.66
N ILE A 165 3.41 -9.89 14.10
CA ILE A 165 3.73 -9.70 12.68
C ILE A 165 5.22 -9.43 12.46
N SER A 166 5.86 -8.67 13.36
CA SER A 166 7.28 -8.32 13.30
C SER A 166 7.80 -7.90 14.67
N SER A 167 9.11 -7.69 14.79
CA SER A 167 9.75 -7.13 15.98
C SER A 167 10.48 -5.82 15.65
N GLY A 168 10.06 -4.73 16.31
CA GLY A 168 10.68 -3.41 16.13
C GLY A 168 12.18 -3.40 16.49
N ILE A 169 12.56 -4.08 17.58
CA ILE A 169 13.96 -4.21 18.00
C ILE A 169 14.80 -4.88 16.92
N ALA A 170 14.28 -5.98 16.36
CA ALA A 170 15.01 -6.73 15.35
C ALA A 170 15.22 -5.92 14.07
N ARG A 171 14.22 -5.11 13.67
CA ARG A 171 14.33 -4.17 12.53
C ARG A 171 15.40 -3.10 12.78
N ILE A 172 15.48 -2.53 13.98
CA ILE A 172 16.48 -1.52 14.34
C ILE A 172 17.90 -2.13 14.34
N LYS A 173 18.07 -3.34 14.87
CA LYS A 173 19.37 -4.01 14.93
C LYS A 173 19.86 -4.52 13.58
N ASN A 174 18.95 -4.82 12.64
CA ASN A 174 19.27 -5.44 11.35
C ASN A 174 18.68 -4.63 10.17
N PRO A 175 19.05 -3.35 10.00
CA PRO A 175 18.41 -2.48 9.00
C PRO A 175 18.74 -2.85 7.54
N GLY A 176 19.82 -3.61 7.33
CA GLY A 176 20.32 -4.02 6.02
C GLY A 176 19.74 -5.33 5.48
N PHE A 177 18.83 -5.99 6.21
CA PHE A 177 18.27 -7.28 5.81
C PHE A 177 16.84 -7.16 5.31
N VAL A 178 16.49 -8.03 4.36
CA VAL A 178 15.17 -8.06 3.72
C VAL A 178 14.13 -8.64 4.66
N LEU A 179 13.01 -7.92 4.81
CA LEU A 179 11.89 -8.33 5.64
C LEU A 179 10.63 -8.50 4.81
N GLY A 180 9.75 -9.37 5.25
CA GLY A 180 8.43 -9.54 4.64
C GLY A 180 7.60 -8.26 4.70
N GLY A 181 6.89 -7.99 3.61
CA GLY A 181 6.12 -6.78 3.40
C GLY A 181 6.93 -5.54 3.01
N ASP A 182 8.26 -5.62 2.95
CA ASP A 182 9.08 -4.52 2.46
C ASP A 182 8.84 -4.29 0.96
N VAL A 183 9.03 -3.04 0.53
CA VAL A 183 8.96 -2.65 -0.89
C VAL A 183 10.37 -2.42 -1.40
N LEU A 184 10.67 -3.04 -2.54
CA LEU A 184 12.00 -3.12 -3.11
C LEU A 184 11.97 -3.00 -4.64
N ARG A 185 13.15 -2.80 -5.22
CA ARG A 185 13.43 -2.93 -6.65
C ARG A 185 14.26 -4.19 -6.87
N LEU A 186 13.91 -4.92 -7.92
CA LEU A 186 14.63 -6.11 -8.39
C LEU A 186 15.63 -5.65 -9.46
N MET A 187 16.88 -5.42 -9.05
CA MET A 187 17.94 -4.92 -9.93
C MET A 187 18.63 -6.07 -10.65
N HIS A 188 18.74 -6.01 -11.96
CA HIS A 188 19.35 -7.06 -12.78
C HIS A 188 20.84 -6.77 -13.05
N GLY A 189 21.71 -7.68 -12.63
CA GLY A 189 23.15 -7.62 -12.82
C GLY A 189 23.81 -6.45 -12.08
N ASN A 190 25.02 -6.08 -12.54
CA ASN A 190 25.81 -5.00 -11.95
C ASN A 190 25.43 -3.61 -12.48
N MET A 191 24.60 -3.55 -13.52
CA MET A 191 24.13 -2.28 -14.10
C MET A 191 22.86 -1.78 -13.43
N ASP A 192 22.56 -0.49 -13.59
CA ASP A 192 21.31 0.14 -13.13
C ASP A 192 20.13 -0.27 -14.02
N HIS A 193 19.80 -1.57 -14.05
CA HIS A 193 18.64 -2.14 -14.71
C HIS A 193 17.72 -2.77 -13.68
N CYS A 194 16.41 -2.62 -13.85
CA CYS A 194 15.43 -3.19 -12.95
C CYS A 194 14.25 -3.84 -13.68
N ILE A 195 13.58 -4.77 -13.01
CA ILE A 195 12.30 -5.31 -13.47
C ILE A 195 11.22 -4.22 -13.35
N THR A 196 10.56 -3.93 -14.46
CA THR A 196 9.54 -2.88 -14.55
C THR A 196 8.37 -3.32 -15.44
N THR A 197 7.18 -2.77 -15.16
CA THR A 197 6.03 -2.92 -16.06
C THR A 197 6.12 -1.92 -17.23
N PRO A 198 5.48 -2.23 -18.37
CA PRO A 198 5.35 -1.28 -19.46
C PRO A 198 4.69 0.04 -19.01
N PRO A 199 5.00 1.18 -19.68
CA PRO A 199 4.28 2.42 -19.47
C PRO A 199 2.78 2.26 -19.74
N PRO A 200 1.92 3.07 -19.11
CA PRO A 200 0.48 3.04 -19.35
C PRO A 200 0.08 3.36 -20.80
N ASP A 201 0.98 3.94 -21.60
CA ASP A 201 0.72 4.43 -22.96
C ASP A 201 1.32 3.54 -24.06
N SER A 202 1.97 2.43 -23.68
CA SER A 202 2.54 1.53 -24.69
C SER A 202 1.42 0.73 -25.36
N SER A 203 0.96 1.22 -26.51
CA SER A 203 0.14 0.47 -27.47
C SER A 203 0.92 -0.65 -28.18
N THR A 204 2.21 -0.82 -27.88
CA THR A 204 3.15 -1.56 -28.72
C THR A 204 3.37 -3.03 -28.35
N ILE A 205 2.63 -3.61 -27.40
CA ILE A 205 2.77 -5.06 -27.13
C ILE A 205 1.39 -5.63 -26.78
N ASP A 206 0.90 -6.53 -27.62
CA ASP A 206 -0.35 -7.32 -27.48
C ASP A 206 -0.40 -8.22 -26.22
N ASP A 207 0.55 -8.09 -25.29
CA ASP A 207 0.57 -8.79 -24.01
C ASP A 207 0.41 -7.79 -22.86
N ALA A 208 -0.84 -7.38 -22.61
CA ALA A 208 -1.21 -6.70 -21.39
C ALA A 208 -0.74 -7.52 -20.17
N GLY A 209 0.35 -7.09 -19.53
CA GLY A 209 0.94 -7.78 -18.36
C GLY A 209 2.36 -8.31 -18.56
N SER A 210 2.96 -8.20 -19.75
CA SER A 210 4.39 -8.50 -19.96
C SER A 210 5.31 -7.62 -19.09
N LEU A 211 6.46 -8.17 -18.71
CA LEU A 211 7.45 -7.50 -17.85
C LEU A 211 8.79 -7.36 -18.58
N PHE A 212 9.53 -6.29 -18.26
CA PHE A 212 10.78 -5.96 -18.94
C PHE A 212 11.88 -5.61 -17.94
N ILE A 213 13.13 -5.84 -18.34
CA ILE A 213 14.31 -5.31 -17.67
C ILE A 213 14.69 -4.03 -18.40
N LYS A 214 14.58 -2.89 -17.71
CA LYS A 214 14.92 -1.58 -18.27
C LYS A 214 15.91 -0.84 -17.39
N GLY A 215 16.82 -0.11 -18.05
CA GLY A 215 17.84 0.69 -17.39
C GLY A 215 17.47 2.16 -17.20
N GLY A 216 18.38 2.89 -16.56
CA GLY A 216 18.32 4.36 -16.48
C GLY A 216 17.15 4.86 -15.64
N THR A 217 16.31 5.74 -16.21
CA THR A 217 15.20 6.37 -15.46
C THR A 217 14.16 5.37 -14.98
N ALA A 218 14.03 4.19 -15.60
CA ALA A 218 13.14 3.12 -15.16
C ALA A 218 13.37 2.75 -13.68
N CYS A 219 14.62 2.82 -13.22
CA CYS A 219 15.03 2.50 -11.85
C CYS A 219 14.61 3.56 -10.82
N SER A 220 14.20 4.75 -11.24
CA SER A 220 13.62 5.77 -10.36
C SER A 220 12.09 5.80 -10.38
N GLN A 221 11.44 5.13 -11.32
CA GLN A 221 9.98 5.21 -11.50
C GLN A 221 9.20 4.32 -10.52
N ALA A 222 7.94 4.67 -10.28
CA ALA A 222 7.07 3.94 -9.35
C ALA A 222 6.73 2.51 -9.84
N ARG A 223 6.63 2.29 -11.15
CA ARG A 223 6.41 0.97 -11.79
C ARG A 223 7.53 -0.07 -11.63
N SER A 224 8.67 0.31 -11.05
CA SER A 224 9.76 -0.62 -10.70
C SER A 224 9.61 -1.19 -9.29
N LEU A 225 8.59 -0.77 -8.54
CA LEU A 225 8.41 -1.08 -7.13
C LEU A 225 7.60 -2.36 -6.92
N TRP A 226 8.19 -3.30 -6.20
CA TRP A 226 7.61 -4.59 -5.87
C TRP A 226 7.56 -4.77 -4.36
N ARG A 227 6.44 -5.27 -3.83
CA ARG A 227 6.36 -5.77 -2.46
C ARG A 227 6.71 -7.24 -2.45
N ILE A 228 7.58 -7.62 -1.53
CA ILE A 228 7.84 -9.02 -1.22
C ILE A 228 6.90 -9.47 -0.11
N GLU A 229 5.97 -10.37 -0.41
CA GLU A 229 4.95 -10.85 0.51
C GLU A 229 5.23 -12.34 0.80
N PRO A 230 5.67 -12.73 2.01
CA PRO A 230 5.87 -14.14 2.32
C PRO A 230 4.54 -14.89 2.36
N PHE A 231 4.57 -16.20 2.13
CA PHE A 231 3.37 -17.03 2.12
C PHE A 231 2.70 -17.12 3.51
N LYS A 232 3.49 -17.04 4.59
CA LYS A 232 3.02 -17.13 5.99
C LYS A 232 2.26 -15.90 6.48
N THR A 233 1.26 -16.12 7.33
CA THR A 233 0.44 -15.07 7.97
C THR A 233 1.05 -14.57 9.29
N LYS A 234 1.47 -15.50 10.16
CA LYS A 234 2.27 -15.18 11.34
C LYS A 234 3.67 -14.76 10.93
N TRP A 235 4.24 -13.78 11.63
CA TRP A 235 5.56 -13.24 11.29
C TRP A 235 5.67 -12.82 9.82
N TYR A 236 4.56 -12.36 9.21
CA TYR A 236 4.49 -11.88 7.83
C TYR A 236 5.56 -10.81 7.52
N SER A 237 6.01 -10.10 8.54
CA SER A 237 7.04 -9.08 8.46
C SER A 237 8.33 -9.45 9.19
N GLY A 238 8.63 -10.75 9.28
CA GLY A 238 9.92 -11.31 9.70
C GLY A 238 10.98 -11.29 8.60
N PHE A 239 12.17 -11.83 8.90
CA PHE A 239 13.27 -11.93 7.95
C PHE A 239 12.96 -12.92 6.85
N ILE A 240 13.29 -12.55 5.62
CA ILE A 240 13.18 -13.46 4.47
C ILE A 240 14.46 -14.26 4.38
N GLY A 241 14.30 -15.59 4.50
CA GLY A 241 15.34 -16.58 4.35
C GLY A 241 15.57 -16.99 2.90
N TRP A 242 16.70 -17.67 2.66
CA TRP A 242 16.83 -18.51 1.47
C TRP A 242 15.77 -19.61 1.50
N ASN A 243 15.25 -19.95 0.33
CA ASN A 243 14.18 -20.94 0.16
C ASN A 243 12.80 -20.52 0.70
N ALA A 244 12.68 -19.27 1.17
CA ALA A 244 11.39 -18.76 1.63
C ALA A 244 10.41 -18.63 0.46
N LEU A 245 9.20 -19.16 0.66
CA LEU A 245 8.08 -19.00 -0.27
C LEU A 245 7.55 -17.56 -0.20
N ILE A 246 7.61 -16.87 -1.33
CA ILE A 246 7.23 -15.47 -1.47
C ILE A 246 6.29 -15.27 -2.66
N ARG A 247 5.60 -14.13 -2.62
CA ARG A 247 4.81 -13.57 -3.71
C ARG A 247 5.35 -12.17 -3.98
N LEU A 248 5.40 -11.79 -5.25
CA LEU A 248 5.86 -10.47 -5.66
C LEU A 248 4.67 -9.66 -6.14
N ARG A 249 4.32 -8.60 -5.41
CA ARG A 249 3.18 -7.73 -5.73
C ARG A 249 3.64 -6.39 -6.26
N HIS A 250 3.23 -6.05 -7.48
CA HIS A 250 3.53 -4.76 -8.09
C HIS A 250 2.75 -3.64 -7.38
N ILE A 251 3.44 -2.58 -6.94
CA ILE A 251 2.82 -1.56 -6.07
C ILE A 251 1.79 -0.70 -6.80
N THR A 252 2.10 -0.15 -7.98
CA THR A 252 1.21 0.81 -8.67
C THR A 252 -0.01 0.13 -9.26
N SER A 253 0.14 -1.09 -9.81
CA SER A 253 -1.00 -1.86 -10.35
C SER A 253 -1.76 -2.69 -9.31
N GLY A 254 -1.09 -3.09 -8.21
CA GLY A 254 -1.63 -4.03 -7.23
C GLY A 254 -1.69 -5.50 -7.67
N LEU A 255 -1.19 -5.82 -8.87
CA LEU A 255 -1.15 -7.17 -9.45
C LEU A 255 0.03 -7.99 -8.89
N TYR A 256 -0.07 -9.31 -8.97
CA TYR A 256 0.99 -10.24 -8.60
C TYR A 256 1.75 -10.72 -9.83
N LEU A 257 3.07 -10.86 -9.69
CA LEU A 257 3.88 -11.64 -10.62
C LEU A 257 3.34 -13.08 -10.64
N ALA A 258 3.19 -13.65 -11.83
CA ALA A 258 2.72 -15.01 -12.01
C ALA A 258 3.40 -15.69 -13.19
N VAL A 259 3.51 -17.01 -13.11
CA VAL A 259 3.78 -17.88 -14.26
C VAL A 259 2.50 -18.59 -14.63
N LEU A 260 2.01 -18.35 -15.85
CA LEU A 260 0.81 -19.00 -16.37
C LEU A 260 1.20 -19.95 -17.50
N GLY A 261 0.63 -21.15 -17.48
CA GLY A 261 0.62 -22.03 -18.64
C GLY A 261 -0.36 -21.52 -19.68
N ASP A 262 0.07 -21.38 -20.92
CA ASP A 262 -0.77 -21.01 -22.06
C ASP A 262 -0.54 -21.97 -23.23
N GLU A 263 -1.36 -21.89 -24.28
CA GLU A 263 -1.23 -22.73 -25.49
C GLU A 263 0.16 -22.62 -26.14
N ASN A 264 0.82 -21.46 -25.99
CA ASN A 264 2.17 -21.20 -26.50
C ASN A 264 3.29 -21.52 -25.50
N GLY A 265 2.98 -22.15 -24.36
CA GLY A 265 3.92 -22.45 -23.29
C GLY A 265 3.82 -21.51 -22.08
N PRO A 266 4.66 -21.72 -21.05
CA PRO A 266 4.62 -20.92 -19.83
C PRO A 266 5.07 -19.48 -20.10
N ARG A 267 4.34 -18.51 -19.55
CA ARG A 267 4.68 -17.08 -19.64
C ARG A 267 4.67 -16.39 -18.29
N VAL A 268 5.53 -15.39 -18.13
CA VAL A 268 5.54 -14.52 -16.94
C VAL A 268 4.66 -13.31 -17.19
N THR A 269 3.72 -13.04 -16.29
CA THR A 269 2.79 -11.91 -16.41
C THR A 269 2.37 -11.37 -15.04
N CYS A 270 1.61 -10.28 -15.03
CA CYS A 270 1.01 -9.69 -13.84
C CYS A 270 -0.50 -10.00 -13.80
N ILE A 271 -0.98 -10.66 -12.74
CA ILE A 271 -2.40 -11.01 -12.59
C ILE A 271 -3.05 -10.39 -11.35
N SER A 272 -4.36 -10.19 -11.45
CA SER A 272 -5.17 -9.68 -10.33
C SER A 272 -5.29 -10.72 -9.23
N LYS A 273 -5.32 -10.25 -7.97
CA LYS A 273 -5.64 -11.07 -6.78
C LYS A 273 -6.84 -12.00 -6.98
N LYS A 274 -7.88 -11.55 -7.71
CA LYS A 274 -9.11 -12.33 -7.93
C LYS A 274 -8.92 -13.55 -8.85
N ASN A 275 -7.95 -13.46 -9.75
CA ASN A 275 -7.69 -14.48 -10.77
C ASN A 275 -6.41 -15.27 -10.44
N ALA A 276 -5.73 -14.92 -9.34
CA ALA A 276 -4.46 -15.50 -8.97
C ALA A 276 -4.66 -16.80 -8.19
N SER A 277 -4.30 -17.93 -8.78
CA SER A 277 -4.14 -19.17 -8.01
C SER A 277 -2.87 -19.05 -7.15
N PRO A 278 -2.87 -19.53 -5.89
CA PRO A 278 -1.69 -19.50 -5.03
C PRO A 278 -0.47 -20.15 -5.68
N ILE A 279 -0.70 -21.20 -6.46
CA ILE A 279 0.33 -21.97 -7.16
C ILE A 279 1.06 -21.11 -8.21
N ALA A 280 0.33 -20.35 -9.03
CA ALA A 280 0.92 -19.57 -10.13
C ALA A 280 1.74 -18.34 -9.70
N ILE A 281 1.57 -17.89 -8.44
CA ILE A 281 2.19 -16.65 -7.92
C ILE A 281 3.25 -16.91 -6.84
N THR A 282 3.56 -18.18 -6.58
CA THR A 282 4.51 -18.55 -5.53
C THR A 282 5.90 -18.76 -6.12
N PHE A 283 6.84 -18.00 -5.57
CA PHE A 283 8.24 -18.01 -5.96
C PHE A 283 9.12 -18.30 -4.75
N GLU A 284 10.34 -18.71 -5.03
CA GLU A 284 11.37 -18.98 -4.04
C GLU A 284 12.63 -18.18 -4.38
N LEU A 285 13.31 -17.67 -3.35
CA LEU A 285 14.61 -17.00 -3.48
C LEU A 285 15.75 -17.97 -3.21
N ARG A 286 16.65 -18.13 -4.19
CA ARG A 286 17.77 -19.10 -4.16
C ARG A 286 19.12 -18.40 -4.24
N MET A 287 20.14 -19.02 -3.62
CA MET A 287 21.54 -18.58 -3.70
C MET A 287 22.22 -18.97 -5.01
N SER A 288 21.81 -20.09 -5.60
CA SER A 288 22.35 -20.62 -6.86
C SER A 288 21.28 -21.44 -7.60
N LYS A 289 21.56 -21.73 -8.88
CA LYS A 289 20.72 -22.60 -9.72
C LYS A 289 21.01 -24.09 -9.54
N GLU A 290 21.92 -24.45 -8.66
CA GLU A 290 22.27 -25.85 -8.41
C GLU A 290 21.14 -26.56 -7.66
N LYS A 291 20.91 -27.83 -8.01
CA LYS A 291 20.01 -28.73 -7.28
C LYS A 291 20.64 -29.04 -5.92
N GLN A 292 20.31 -28.24 -4.92
CA GLN A 292 20.60 -28.58 -3.53
C GLN A 292 19.61 -29.66 -3.08
N SER A 293 20.05 -30.56 -2.20
CA SER A 293 19.13 -31.47 -1.51
C SER A 293 18.03 -30.66 -0.85
N GLU A 294 16.77 -31.02 -1.11
CA GLU A 294 15.62 -30.48 -0.40
C GLU A 294 15.71 -30.94 1.06
N GLU A 295 16.50 -30.21 1.86
CA GLU A 295 16.35 -30.29 3.30
C GLU A 295 14.97 -29.74 3.60
N ASN A 296 14.10 -30.58 4.17
CA ASN A 296 12.78 -30.17 4.65
C ASN A 296 12.98 -29.04 5.66
N GLN A 297 12.84 -27.80 5.21
CA GLN A 297 12.78 -26.66 6.11
C GLN A 297 11.42 -26.73 6.80
N GLU A 298 11.41 -27.18 8.05
CA GLU A 298 10.24 -27.02 8.89
C GLU A 298 9.89 -25.52 8.96
N GLU A 299 8.62 -25.18 8.76
CA GLU A 299 8.15 -23.81 8.94
C GLU A 299 8.33 -23.39 10.41
N GLU A 300 9.43 -22.69 10.71
CA GLU A 300 9.64 -22.15 12.05
C GLU A 300 8.65 -21.00 12.32
N ASP A 301 7.78 -21.14 13.34
CA ASP A 301 6.87 -20.08 13.81
C ASP A 301 7.61 -19.01 14.63
N ASN A 302 8.64 -18.41 14.01
CA ASN A 302 9.47 -17.36 14.57
C ASN A 302 9.75 -16.24 13.55
N LEU A 303 10.50 -15.23 14.00
CA LEU A 303 10.86 -14.06 13.20
C LEU A 303 11.72 -14.39 11.96
N GLY A 304 12.35 -15.56 11.92
CA GLY A 304 13.36 -15.95 10.94
C GLY A 304 14.76 -15.42 11.26
N VAL A 305 15.73 -15.86 10.46
CA VAL A 305 17.14 -15.47 10.57
C VAL A 305 17.49 -14.43 9.50
N PRO A 306 18.18 -13.32 9.85
CA PRO A 306 18.62 -12.33 8.87
C PRO A 306 19.70 -12.90 7.95
N THR A 307 19.32 -13.31 6.73
CA THR A 307 20.24 -13.94 5.76
C THR A 307 20.42 -13.11 4.50
N ILE A 308 19.34 -12.63 3.88
CA ILE A 308 19.38 -11.86 2.64
C ILE A 308 19.59 -10.36 2.94
N LYS A 309 20.72 -9.81 2.51
CA LYS A 309 21.07 -8.39 2.65
C LYS A 309 20.69 -7.57 1.42
N TYR A 310 20.16 -6.37 1.62
CA TYR A 310 19.92 -5.40 0.55
C TYR A 310 21.23 -5.01 -0.15
N GLY A 311 21.22 -4.96 -1.48
CA GLY A 311 22.35 -4.54 -2.31
C GLY A 311 23.47 -5.58 -2.47
N ASP A 312 23.75 -6.35 -1.42
CA ASP A 312 24.87 -7.30 -1.39
C ASP A 312 24.47 -8.71 -1.84
N ALA A 313 23.26 -9.16 -1.48
CA ALA A 313 22.82 -10.51 -1.84
C ALA A 313 22.46 -10.59 -3.32
N ILE A 314 23.04 -11.58 -4.00
CA ILE A 314 22.63 -12.01 -5.33
C ILE A 314 21.59 -13.11 -5.16
N VAL A 315 20.45 -12.93 -5.83
CA VAL A 315 19.29 -13.80 -5.69
C VAL A 315 18.86 -14.30 -7.06
N PHE A 316 18.57 -15.59 -7.14
CA PHE A 316 17.87 -16.21 -8.26
C PHE A 316 16.43 -16.46 -7.85
N ILE A 317 15.49 -16.15 -8.75
CA ILE A 317 14.05 -16.29 -8.48
C ILE A 317 13.56 -17.52 -9.25
N ARG A 318 12.99 -18.49 -8.53
CA ARG A 318 12.45 -19.72 -9.09
C ARG A 318 10.94 -19.78 -8.85
N HIS A 319 10.18 -20.15 -9.87
CA HIS A 319 8.76 -20.45 -9.73
C HIS A 319 8.60 -21.85 -9.13
N VAL A 320 7.83 -21.97 -8.05
CA VAL A 320 7.82 -23.19 -7.23
C VAL A 320 7.13 -24.36 -7.93
N ASP A 321 6.01 -24.10 -8.59
CA ASP A 321 5.21 -25.16 -9.21
C ASP A 321 5.82 -25.71 -10.49
N SER A 322 6.28 -24.83 -11.38
CA SER A 322 6.83 -25.24 -12.67
C SER A 322 8.34 -25.53 -12.63
N ASP A 323 9.01 -25.24 -11.51
CA ASP A 323 10.47 -25.32 -11.37
C ASP A 323 11.24 -24.50 -12.44
N LEU A 324 10.66 -23.38 -12.89
CA LEU A 324 11.26 -22.51 -13.91
C LEU A 324 11.92 -21.30 -13.26
N TRP A 325 13.10 -20.92 -13.76
CA TRP A 325 13.80 -19.71 -13.36
C TRP A 325 13.22 -18.49 -14.04
N ILE A 326 13.14 -17.38 -13.32
CA ILE A 326 12.90 -16.07 -13.93
C ILE A 326 14.18 -15.62 -14.64
N SER A 327 14.10 -15.55 -15.96
CA SER A 327 15.17 -15.10 -16.84
C SER A 327 14.62 -14.08 -17.85
N TYR A 328 15.38 -13.79 -18.91
CA TYR A 328 14.99 -12.81 -19.91
C TYR A 328 15.25 -13.30 -21.34
N GLU A 329 14.51 -12.75 -22.28
CA GLU A 329 14.73 -12.88 -23.72
C GLU A 329 15.00 -11.49 -24.29
N THR A 330 16.02 -11.35 -25.13
CA THR A 330 16.34 -10.08 -25.81
C THR A 330 15.54 -9.96 -27.10
N LEU A 331 14.66 -8.96 -27.16
CA LEU A 331 13.86 -8.61 -28.33
C LEU A 331 14.47 -7.39 -29.03
N GLN A 332 14.65 -7.47 -30.34
CA GLN A 332 15.03 -6.31 -31.15
C GLN A 332 13.77 -5.62 -31.68
N LEU A 333 13.42 -4.48 -31.07
CA LEU A 333 12.26 -3.69 -31.47
C LEU A 333 12.70 -2.49 -32.30
N THR A 334 11.97 -2.19 -33.38
CA THR A 334 12.22 -0.98 -34.17
C THR A 334 11.27 0.11 -33.70
N ILE A 335 11.79 1.07 -32.93
CA ILE A 335 11.01 2.20 -32.40
C ILE A 335 11.09 3.37 -33.40
N LYS A 336 9.92 3.88 -33.81
CA LYS A 336 9.83 5.04 -34.71
C LYS A 336 10.59 6.23 -34.11
N GLY A 337 11.55 6.76 -34.85
CA GLY A 337 12.35 7.93 -34.46
C GLY A 337 13.61 7.64 -33.63
N ILE A 338 13.78 6.43 -33.08
CA ILE A 338 14.96 6.03 -32.28
C ILE A 338 15.78 4.95 -32.99
N GLY A 339 15.13 4.11 -33.82
CA GLY A 339 15.78 3.03 -34.55
C GLY A 339 15.59 1.68 -33.87
N LYS A 340 16.53 0.75 -34.08
CA LYS A 340 16.51 -0.57 -33.44
C LYS A 340 16.96 -0.46 -31.99
N VAL A 341 16.12 -0.89 -31.07
CA VAL A 341 16.35 -0.90 -29.62
C VAL A 341 16.20 -2.33 -29.12
N GLU A 342 17.15 -2.76 -28.31
CA GLU A 342 17.07 -4.05 -27.61
C GLU A 342 16.30 -3.88 -26.31
N GLU A 343 15.21 -4.62 -26.17
CA GLU A 343 14.45 -4.72 -24.92
C GLU A 343 14.55 -6.15 -24.37
N LYS A 344 14.84 -6.28 -23.08
CA LYS A 344 14.88 -7.57 -22.40
C LYS A 344 13.51 -7.85 -21.79
N ARG A 345 12.77 -8.81 -22.33
CA ARG A 345 11.48 -9.26 -21.80
C ARG A 345 11.71 -10.37 -20.78
N ILE A 346 11.03 -10.33 -19.64
CA ILE A 346 11.10 -11.39 -18.63
C ILE A 346 10.34 -12.63 -19.11
N ILE A 347 10.98 -13.80 -19.00
CA ILE A 347 10.41 -15.09 -19.38
C ILE A 347 10.72 -16.16 -18.32
N PRO A 348 9.90 -17.22 -18.23
CA PRO A 348 10.27 -18.39 -17.42
C PRO A 348 11.18 -19.32 -18.26
N ALA A 349 12.27 -19.80 -17.68
CA ALA A 349 13.26 -20.63 -18.37
C ALA A 349 13.70 -21.84 -17.53
N VAL A 350 13.95 -22.98 -18.18
CA VAL A 350 14.37 -24.23 -17.51
C VAL A 350 15.76 -24.11 -16.90
N GLU A 351 16.72 -23.52 -17.63
CA GLU A 351 18.08 -23.27 -17.16
C GLU A 351 18.30 -21.78 -16.85
N GLY A 352 17.67 -20.90 -17.63
CA GLY A 352 17.92 -19.46 -17.62
C GLY A 352 19.36 -19.09 -18.00
N HIS A 353 19.69 -17.81 -17.93
CA HIS A 353 21.02 -17.31 -18.24
C HIS A 353 21.94 -17.28 -17.01
N MET A 354 23.26 -17.29 -17.23
CA MET A 354 24.24 -17.20 -16.13
C MET A 354 24.24 -15.82 -15.45
N ASP A 355 23.74 -14.79 -16.13
CA ASP A 355 23.68 -13.41 -15.64
C ASP A 355 22.31 -13.04 -15.05
N ASP A 356 21.43 -14.02 -14.77
CA ASP A 356 20.13 -13.85 -14.05
C ASP A 356 20.33 -13.47 -12.56
N CYS A 357 21.27 -12.59 -12.28
CA CYS A 357 21.67 -12.17 -10.95
C CYS A 357 20.80 -10.98 -10.51
N PHE A 358 19.82 -11.21 -9.63
CA PHE A 358 19.01 -10.13 -9.08
C PHE A 358 19.55 -9.63 -7.75
N ARG A 359 19.69 -8.31 -7.60
CA ARG A 359 19.97 -7.65 -6.32
C ARG A 359 18.72 -6.96 -5.82
N LEU A 360 18.44 -7.13 -4.54
CA LEU A 360 17.29 -6.51 -3.89
C LEU A 360 17.69 -5.14 -3.36
N VAL A 361 17.05 -4.08 -3.82
CA VAL A 361 17.31 -2.71 -3.34
C VAL A 361 16.07 -2.15 -2.67
N ARG A 362 16.20 -1.74 -1.41
CA ARG A 362 15.08 -1.19 -0.63
C ARG A 362 14.60 0.14 -1.24
N ALA A 363 13.29 0.28 -1.42
CA ALA A 363 12.70 1.53 -1.88
C ALA A 363 12.65 2.58 -0.76
N GLN A 364 12.77 3.87 -1.12
CA GLN A 364 12.60 4.95 -0.15
C GLN A 364 11.14 5.03 0.33
N GLU A 365 10.93 5.33 1.62
CA GLU A 365 9.58 5.37 2.21
C GLU A 365 8.65 6.36 1.49
N GLN A 366 9.19 7.49 1.01
CA GLN A 366 8.43 8.48 0.26
C GLN A 366 7.96 7.95 -1.11
N ASP A 367 8.82 7.22 -1.83
CA ASP A 367 8.45 6.59 -3.12
C ASP A 367 7.36 5.55 -2.91
N GLN A 368 7.48 4.72 -1.86
CA GLN A 368 6.50 3.70 -1.51
C GLN A 368 5.12 4.32 -1.22
N LYS A 369 5.09 5.38 -0.40
CA LYS A 369 3.86 6.13 -0.10
C LYS A 369 3.25 6.68 -1.38
N THR A 370 4.06 7.33 -2.23
CA THR A 370 3.61 7.93 -3.49
C THR A 370 3.02 6.88 -4.44
N ALA A 371 3.70 5.74 -4.62
CA ALA A 371 3.24 4.66 -5.49
C ALA A 371 1.91 4.03 -5.03
N ILE A 372 1.68 3.95 -3.71
CA ILE A 372 0.40 3.50 -3.16
C ILE A 372 -0.70 4.52 -3.44
N VAL A 373 -0.42 5.82 -3.29
CA VAL A 373 -1.39 6.87 -3.65
C VAL A 373 -1.71 6.82 -5.14
N ILE A 374 -0.71 6.63 -6.01
CA ILE A 374 -0.90 6.43 -7.45
C ILE A 374 -1.87 5.27 -7.69
N ARG A 375 -1.65 4.10 -7.10
CA ARG A 375 -2.57 2.95 -7.22
C ARG A 375 -4.01 3.31 -6.84
N ILE A 376 -4.20 3.97 -5.71
CA ILE A 376 -5.53 4.37 -5.22
C ILE A 376 -6.18 5.32 -6.22
N CYS A 377 -5.43 6.33 -6.70
CA CYS A 377 -5.91 7.26 -7.71
C CYS A 377 -6.26 6.56 -9.04
N SER A 378 -5.41 5.67 -9.55
CA SER A 378 -5.69 4.91 -10.77
C SER A 378 -6.93 4.03 -10.62
N ALA A 379 -7.13 3.37 -9.47
CA ALA A 379 -8.28 2.52 -9.22
C ALA A 379 -9.61 3.29 -9.09
N MET A 380 -9.57 4.52 -8.53
CA MET A 380 -10.74 5.37 -8.32
C MET A 380 -11.04 6.25 -9.55
N LEU A 381 -10.05 6.98 -10.06
CA LEU A 381 -10.20 7.94 -11.14
C LEU A 381 -10.00 7.34 -12.53
N GLY A 382 -9.22 6.26 -12.66
CA GLY A 382 -8.98 5.61 -13.97
C GLY A 382 -10.24 5.01 -14.60
N ARG A 383 -11.33 4.86 -13.83
CA ARG A 383 -12.64 4.43 -14.33
C ARG A 383 -13.25 5.45 -15.30
N PHE A 384 -13.00 6.74 -15.08
CA PHE A 384 -13.49 7.82 -15.94
C PHE A 384 -12.76 7.90 -17.28
N ASN A 385 -11.57 7.29 -17.38
CA ASN A 385 -10.79 7.21 -18.61
C ASN A 385 -11.33 6.14 -19.61
N ARG A 386 -12.14 5.19 -19.13
CA ARG A 386 -12.66 4.06 -19.93
C ARG A 386 -14.10 4.26 -20.39
N THR A 387 -14.73 5.34 -20.00
CA THR A 387 -16.12 5.63 -20.28
C THR A 387 -16.22 6.57 -21.46
N ASP A 388 -16.73 6.08 -22.59
CA ASP A 388 -17.12 6.95 -23.70
C ASP A 388 -18.14 7.98 -23.17
N PRO A 389 -17.91 9.28 -23.39
CA PRO A 389 -18.73 10.33 -22.80
C PRO A 389 -20.20 10.32 -23.26
N ILE A 390 -20.55 9.54 -24.28
CA ILE A 390 -21.80 9.64 -25.04
C ILE A 390 -22.82 8.52 -24.69
N SER A 391 -22.43 7.37 -24.12
CA SER A 391 -23.38 6.24 -23.88
C SER A 391 -23.38 5.69 -22.44
N ILE A 392 -23.56 6.55 -21.44
CA ILE A 392 -23.66 6.10 -20.05
C ILE A 392 -25.08 6.27 -19.53
N ASP A 393 -25.71 5.15 -19.20
CA ASP A 393 -27.02 5.10 -18.51
C ASP A 393 -26.98 5.84 -17.17
N SER A 394 -28.10 6.46 -16.81
CA SER A 394 -28.29 7.17 -15.54
C SER A 394 -27.94 6.32 -14.30
N GLU A 395 -28.02 4.99 -14.40
CA GLU A 395 -27.64 4.05 -13.33
C GLU A 395 -26.14 4.05 -13.03
N VAL A 396 -25.27 4.15 -14.04
CA VAL A 396 -23.82 4.19 -13.85
C VAL A 396 -23.40 5.51 -13.22
N ILE A 397 -24.08 6.61 -13.59
CA ILE A 397 -23.89 7.92 -12.96
C ILE A 397 -24.28 7.86 -11.48
N ASN A 398 -25.44 7.28 -11.16
CA ASN A 398 -25.87 7.08 -9.77
C ASN A 398 -24.91 6.17 -8.98
N HIS A 399 -24.37 5.12 -9.60
CA HIS A 399 -23.36 4.27 -8.98
C HIS A 399 -22.04 5.01 -8.73
N LEU A 400 -21.61 5.88 -9.64
CA LEU A 400 -20.40 6.69 -9.46
C LEU A 400 -20.58 7.77 -8.39
N LEU A 401 -21.75 8.42 -8.36
CA LEU A 401 -22.13 9.38 -7.33
C LEU A 401 -22.34 8.73 -5.96
N SER A 402 -22.70 7.45 -5.89
CA SER A 402 -22.76 6.71 -4.62
C SER A 402 -21.40 6.66 -3.89
N LYS A 403 -20.29 6.92 -4.61
CA LYS A 403 -18.93 7.01 -4.07
C LYS A 403 -18.39 8.44 -4.04
N SER A 404 -19.24 9.46 -4.17
CA SER A 404 -18.84 10.87 -4.18
C SER A 404 -17.97 11.23 -2.98
N ASP A 405 -18.34 10.73 -1.80
CA ASP A 405 -17.69 11.11 -0.54
C ASP A 405 -16.26 10.54 -0.47
N ALA A 406 -16.06 9.32 -1.00
CA ALA A 406 -14.73 8.72 -1.10
C ALA A 406 -13.85 9.45 -2.14
N ILE A 407 -14.43 9.89 -3.25
CA ILE A 407 -13.73 10.70 -4.26
C ILE A 407 -13.35 12.06 -3.66
N GLN A 408 -14.27 12.74 -2.99
CA GLN A 408 -14.00 14.01 -2.34
C GLN A 408 -12.94 13.90 -1.24
N ALA A 409 -12.99 12.85 -0.41
CA ALA A 409 -11.96 12.57 0.58
C ALA A 409 -10.59 12.33 -0.07
N LEU A 410 -10.53 11.55 -1.16
CA LEU A 410 -9.31 11.33 -1.92
C LEU A 410 -8.76 12.66 -2.47
N LEU A 411 -9.59 13.49 -3.09
CA LEU A 411 -9.15 14.77 -3.64
C LEU A 411 -8.65 15.71 -2.54
N HIS A 412 -9.31 15.75 -1.39
CA HIS A 412 -8.85 16.54 -0.24
C HIS A 412 -7.48 16.06 0.26
N ASP A 413 -7.29 14.74 0.38
CA ASP A 413 -6.00 14.15 0.73
C ASP A 413 -4.91 14.48 -0.30
N LEU A 414 -5.23 14.46 -1.59
CA LEU A 414 -4.28 14.82 -2.65
C LEU A 414 -3.87 16.29 -2.59
N ILE A 415 -4.81 17.20 -2.34
CA ILE A 415 -4.51 18.62 -2.15
C ILE A 415 -3.52 18.80 -0.99
N ARG A 416 -3.72 18.11 0.12
CA ARG A 416 -2.77 18.12 1.25
C ARG A 416 -1.45 17.45 0.90
N PHE A 417 -1.47 16.35 0.14
CA PHE A 417 -0.28 15.59 -0.25
C PHE A 417 0.67 16.39 -1.15
N PHE A 418 0.11 17.28 -1.99
CA PHE A 418 0.84 18.19 -2.87
C PHE A 418 0.89 19.64 -2.36
N ALA A 419 0.54 19.88 -1.10
CA ALA A 419 0.57 21.22 -0.52
C ALA A 419 2.00 21.79 -0.52
N GLN A 420 2.11 23.08 -0.84
CA GLN A 420 3.39 23.77 -0.77
C GLN A 420 3.80 24.03 0.69
N PRO A 421 5.11 24.01 1.00
CA PRO A 421 5.59 24.38 2.33
C PRO A 421 5.20 25.84 2.64
N SER A 422 4.89 26.12 3.90
CA SER A 422 4.59 27.47 4.35
C SER A 422 5.77 28.42 4.13
N SER A 423 5.46 29.71 3.93
CA SER A 423 6.48 30.74 3.80
C SER A 423 7.27 31.01 5.09
N SER A 424 6.74 30.56 6.23
CA SER A 424 7.32 30.72 7.57
C SER A 424 8.36 29.66 7.96
N LEU A 425 8.50 28.58 7.18
CA LEU A 425 9.50 27.54 7.43
C LEU A 425 10.92 28.07 7.18
N ASP A 426 11.88 27.49 7.89
CA ASP A 426 13.29 27.76 7.64
C ASP A 426 13.68 27.36 6.20
N HIS A 427 14.68 28.03 5.65
CA HIS A 427 15.09 27.85 4.26
C HIS A 427 15.54 26.41 3.98
N GLU A 428 16.26 25.78 4.91
CA GLU A 428 16.75 24.41 4.73
C GLU A 428 15.60 23.40 4.70
N GLU A 429 14.70 23.46 5.68
CA GLU A 429 13.50 22.61 5.76
C GLU A 429 12.59 22.80 4.56
N LYS A 430 12.40 24.06 4.13
CA LYS A 430 11.62 24.41 2.95
C LYS A 430 12.19 23.78 1.70
N GLN A 431 13.52 23.81 1.51
CA GLN A 431 14.16 23.23 0.34
C GLN A 431 14.05 21.70 0.31
N LEU A 432 14.14 21.05 1.47
CA LEU A 432 13.90 19.61 1.60
C LEU A 432 12.45 19.25 1.22
N HIS A 433 11.47 20.00 1.73
CA HIS A 433 10.06 19.81 1.38
C HIS A 433 9.80 19.99 -0.12
N LEU A 434 10.39 21.01 -0.74
CA LEU A 434 10.26 21.23 -2.19
C LEU A 434 10.88 20.09 -3.00
N LYS A 435 12.02 19.53 -2.56
CA LYS A 435 12.64 18.38 -3.21
C LYS A 435 11.74 17.14 -3.14
N ILE A 436 11.16 16.85 -1.97
CA ILE A 436 10.22 15.73 -1.79
C ILE A 436 8.96 15.94 -2.62
N LEU A 437 8.41 17.16 -2.63
CA LEU A 437 7.23 17.53 -3.40
C LEU A 437 7.46 17.32 -4.91
N LYS A 438 8.61 17.77 -5.42
CA LYS A 438 8.98 17.57 -6.82
C LYS A 438 9.09 16.07 -7.16
N ASN A 439 9.75 15.28 -6.32
CA ASN A 439 9.85 13.82 -6.54
C ASN A 439 8.46 13.17 -6.61
N ARG A 440 7.53 13.56 -5.73
CA ARG A 440 6.14 13.08 -5.78
C ARG A 440 5.45 13.45 -7.09
N GLN A 441 5.61 14.69 -7.55
CA GLN A 441 5.05 15.18 -8.82
C GLN A 441 5.62 14.41 -10.02
N ASP A 442 6.93 14.16 -10.03
CA ASP A 442 7.63 13.43 -11.10
C ASP A 442 7.11 11.97 -11.17
N LEU A 443 6.99 11.27 -10.04
CA LEU A 443 6.44 9.91 -10.00
C LEU A 443 4.99 9.84 -10.51
N PHE A 444 4.15 10.82 -10.17
CA PHE A 444 2.78 10.90 -10.68
C PHE A 444 2.75 11.12 -12.20
N GLN A 445 3.63 11.98 -12.70
CA GLN A 445 3.76 12.26 -14.13
C GLN A 445 4.14 10.98 -14.89
N GLU A 446 5.15 10.26 -14.41
CA GLU A 446 5.65 9.04 -15.04
C GLU A 446 4.57 7.94 -15.12
N GLU A 447 3.69 7.84 -14.13
CA GLU A 447 2.58 6.87 -14.14
C GLU A 447 1.33 7.37 -14.90
N GLY A 448 1.45 8.48 -15.67
CA GLY A 448 0.37 8.98 -16.52
C GLY A 448 -0.80 9.59 -15.76
N MET A 449 -0.61 9.99 -14.50
CA MET A 449 -1.69 10.46 -13.63
C MET A 449 -2.32 11.78 -14.10
N ILE A 450 -1.54 12.64 -14.76
CA ILE A 450 -2.06 13.90 -15.33
C ILE A 450 -3.15 13.60 -16.37
N ARG A 451 -2.93 12.62 -17.25
CA ARG A 451 -3.93 12.21 -18.24
C ARG A 451 -5.20 11.68 -17.58
N ILE A 452 -5.06 10.83 -16.55
CA ILE A 452 -6.21 10.30 -15.78
C ILE A 452 -7.01 11.44 -15.14
N LEU A 453 -6.33 12.45 -14.59
CA LEU A 453 -6.98 13.62 -14.01
C LEU A 453 -7.71 14.46 -15.06
N ILE A 454 -7.11 14.69 -16.23
CA ILE A 454 -7.75 15.41 -17.33
C ILE A 454 -8.98 14.65 -17.83
N ALA A 455 -8.89 13.34 -18.02
CA ALA A 455 -10.03 12.52 -18.40
C ALA A 455 -11.17 12.60 -17.37
N ALA A 456 -10.84 12.59 -16.07
CA ALA A 456 -11.82 12.79 -15.01
C ALA A 456 -12.45 14.20 -15.06
N ILE A 457 -11.65 15.25 -15.28
CA ILE A 457 -12.15 16.63 -15.40
C ILE A 457 -13.13 16.76 -16.58
N ASN A 458 -12.78 16.20 -17.74
CA ASN A 458 -13.64 16.23 -18.92
C ASN A 458 -14.96 15.49 -18.64
N PHE A 459 -14.87 14.32 -18.01
CA PHE A 459 -16.04 13.52 -17.61
C PHE A 459 -17.02 14.31 -16.72
N PHE A 460 -16.53 15.00 -15.69
CA PHE A 460 -17.40 15.77 -14.79
C PHE A 460 -17.89 17.07 -15.44
N SER A 461 -17.04 17.76 -16.20
CA SER A 461 -17.38 19.04 -16.87
C SER A 461 -18.49 18.89 -17.90
N GLU A 462 -18.42 17.87 -18.76
CA GLU A 462 -19.45 17.62 -19.80
C GLU A 462 -20.84 17.30 -19.24
N ARG A 463 -20.90 16.88 -17.96
CA ARG A 463 -22.15 16.52 -17.27
C ARG A 463 -22.72 17.68 -16.46
N ARG A 464 -21.93 18.74 -16.22
CA ARG A 464 -22.38 19.97 -15.56
C ARG A 464 -23.55 20.62 -16.30
N ASP A 465 -23.55 20.56 -17.63
CA ASP A 465 -24.51 21.28 -18.48
C ASP A 465 -25.77 20.46 -18.83
N LYS A 466 -25.90 19.21 -18.33
CA LYS A 466 -27.09 18.38 -18.60
C LYS A 466 -28.17 18.63 -17.55
N SER A 467 -29.26 19.28 -17.95
CA SER A 467 -30.44 19.65 -17.15
C SER A 467 -31.28 18.47 -16.58
N THR A 468 -30.71 17.27 -16.52
CA THR A 468 -31.38 16.01 -16.13
C THR A 468 -30.84 15.44 -14.83
N LEU A 469 -29.92 16.14 -14.16
CA LEU A 469 -29.38 15.71 -12.88
C LEU A 469 -30.33 16.11 -11.73
N LEU A 470 -30.45 15.21 -10.75
CA LEU A 470 -31.27 15.43 -9.55
C LEU A 470 -30.71 16.61 -8.73
N GLU A 471 -31.61 17.34 -8.07
CA GLU A 471 -31.28 18.45 -7.17
C GLU A 471 -30.24 18.03 -6.11
N GLY A 472 -29.14 18.78 -5.98
CA GLY A 472 -28.01 18.48 -5.08
C GLY A 472 -26.89 17.61 -5.67
N VAL A 473 -27.09 16.97 -6.83
CA VAL A 473 -26.01 16.27 -7.56
C VAL A 473 -25.10 17.26 -8.28
N GLU A 474 -25.66 18.37 -8.78
CA GLU A 474 -24.91 19.41 -9.49
C GLU A 474 -23.84 20.05 -8.59
N GLU A 475 -24.19 20.40 -7.35
CA GLU A 475 -23.25 20.99 -6.39
C GLU A 475 -22.09 20.03 -6.05
N LYS A 476 -22.38 18.73 -5.92
CA LYS A 476 -21.35 17.71 -5.69
C LYS A 476 -20.40 17.57 -6.88
N ILE A 477 -20.94 17.59 -8.11
CA ILE A 477 -20.14 17.54 -9.34
C ILE A 477 -19.27 18.79 -9.45
N GLU A 478 -19.82 19.97 -9.13
CA GLU A 478 -19.08 21.22 -9.13
C GLU A 478 -17.93 21.21 -8.11
N ASP A 479 -18.17 20.77 -6.87
CA ASP A 479 -17.13 20.65 -5.85
C ASP A 479 -16.03 19.65 -6.25
N ILE A 480 -16.40 18.49 -6.80
CA ILE A 480 -15.45 17.50 -7.32
C ILE A 480 -14.61 18.11 -8.46
N THR A 481 -15.25 18.79 -9.40
CA THR A 481 -14.58 19.43 -10.54
C THR A 481 -13.60 20.51 -10.08
N ASN A 482 -14.02 21.38 -9.17
CA ASN A 482 -13.18 22.41 -8.58
C ASN A 482 -11.96 21.80 -7.89
N LYS A 483 -12.15 20.77 -7.07
CA LYS A 483 -11.04 20.06 -6.41
C LYS A 483 -10.10 19.37 -7.40
N LEU A 484 -10.62 18.80 -8.49
CA LEU A 484 -9.78 18.21 -9.55
C LEU A 484 -8.86 19.27 -10.19
N TYR A 485 -9.38 20.46 -10.50
CA TYR A 485 -8.55 21.56 -11.00
C TYR A 485 -7.50 22.03 -9.98
N VAL A 486 -7.83 22.06 -8.68
CA VAL A 486 -6.87 22.39 -7.62
C VAL A 486 -5.76 21.34 -7.54
N VAL A 487 -6.09 20.05 -7.60
CA VAL A 487 -5.10 18.96 -7.62
C VAL A 487 -4.21 19.07 -8.86
N LEU A 488 -4.79 19.35 -10.03
CA LEU A 488 -4.03 19.54 -11.27
C LEU A 488 -3.05 20.72 -11.16
N ALA A 489 -3.52 21.86 -10.62
CA ALA A 489 -2.67 23.02 -10.37
C ALA A 489 -1.53 22.69 -9.37
N ALA A 490 -1.82 21.94 -8.32
CA ALA A 490 -0.83 21.52 -7.33
C ALA A 490 0.25 20.57 -7.92
N LEU A 491 -0.11 19.73 -8.90
CA LEU A 491 0.84 18.88 -9.62
C LEU A 491 1.79 19.68 -10.54
N ILE A 492 1.32 20.78 -11.10
CA ILE A 492 2.09 21.59 -12.06
C ILE A 492 2.97 22.63 -11.32
N LYS A 493 2.46 23.22 -10.24
CA LYS A 493 3.10 24.34 -9.56
C LYS A 493 4.50 23.98 -9.07
N GLY A 494 5.50 24.71 -9.55
CA GLY A 494 6.91 24.53 -9.18
C GLY A 494 7.66 23.46 -9.98
N ASN A 495 7.02 22.80 -10.96
CA ASN A 495 7.65 21.76 -11.77
C ASN A 495 7.64 22.12 -13.27
N ARG A 496 8.82 22.49 -13.78
CA ARG A 496 9.02 22.86 -15.19
C ARG A 496 8.72 21.71 -16.16
N ALA A 497 9.00 20.46 -15.79
CA ALA A 497 8.75 19.30 -16.65
C ALA A 497 7.25 19.13 -16.89
N ASN A 498 6.45 19.23 -15.83
CA ASN A 498 4.99 19.19 -15.91
C ASN A 498 4.44 20.33 -16.77
N CYS A 499 4.91 21.57 -16.61
CA CYS A 499 4.50 22.69 -17.46
C CYS A 499 4.77 22.44 -18.96
N SER A 500 5.90 21.81 -19.29
CA SER A 500 6.28 21.56 -20.68
C SER A 500 5.37 20.57 -21.41
N ASN A 501 4.76 19.62 -20.69
CA ASN A 501 3.83 18.66 -21.29
C ASN A 501 2.53 19.33 -21.75
N PHE A 502 2.09 20.39 -21.06
CA PHE A 502 0.90 21.17 -21.49
C PHE A 502 1.12 21.99 -22.75
N ALA A 503 2.37 22.30 -23.11
CA ALA A 503 2.68 22.95 -24.38
C ALA A 503 2.59 21.99 -25.58
N GLN A 504 2.57 20.67 -25.34
CA GLN A 504 2.50 19.63 -26.37
C GLN A 504 1.23 18.81 -26.18
N SER A 505 0.07 19.37 -26.55
CA SER A 505 -1.25 18.73 -26.40
C SER A 505 -1.34 17.30 -26.94
N ALA A 506 -0.50 16.95 -27.95
CA ALA A 506 -0.37 15.59 -28.47
C ALA A 506 0.13 14.53 -27.46
N ARG A 507 0.71 14.94 -26.32
CA ARG A 507 1.12 14.03 -25.23
C ARG A 507 0.07 13.88 -24.13
N LEU A 508 -1.01 14.66 -24.19
CA LEU A 508 -2.11 14.65 -23.22
C LEU A 508 -3.35 13.92 -23.73
N ASN A 509 -3.43 13.68 -25.05
CA ASN A 509 -4.51 12.97 -25.73
C ASN A 509 -4.21 11.48 -25.88
#